data_AF-A0A7K3BL99-F1
#
_entry.id   AF-A0A7K3BL99-F1
#
_cell.length_a   1.000
_cell.length_b   1.000
_cell.length_c   1.000
_cell.angle_alpha   90.00
_cell.angle_beta   90.00
_cell.angle_gamma   90.00
#
_symmetry.space_group_name_H-M   'P 1'
#
loop_
_entity.id
_entity.type
_entity.pdbx_description
1 polymer ?
#
loop_
_entity_poly.entity_id
_entity_poly.type
_entity_poly.pdbx_seq_one_letter_code
_entity_poly.pdbx_strand_id
1 'polypeptide(L)'
;MTRWRRFESPGAGKPEYREIRQEGIRCFLRWGQVGGRGKGSTSTLNDEEHARRHAARKIGEWLRKGFTEVDPPHDEAGPDPEAKVLDVLRAGARPHAPASEYLPVEGFEEVYRHVIAPGRPGGFHEYVVLRDDGRSAVRFTVRADRSDAAAVSAFLGFVSTRRDLPFDGSSHHKVPLPEPVGAFTHALLCAPALGQGCVAYPAIADRVAAAFPVFECEIGDADPEVLVDARIHGHGSLPRADWARAPRPVVDLRFDFRPSPYRGTRTFKVFGTADLEALMAALPGADPASRLDVRSFRGEIRSLTPAEVPSLAEMRSFLQG
;
A
#
# COMPACT_ATOMS: atom_id res chain seq x y z
N MET A 1 16.75 13.12 -1.72
CA MET A 1 18.08 12.47 -1.61
C MET A 1 17.97 11.09 -2.21
N THR A 2 18.32 10.92 -3.48
CA THR A 2 18.00 9.68 -4.24
C THR A 2 18.98 8.53 -3.99
N ARG A 3 20.13 8.78 -3.34
CA ARG A 3 21.08 7.74 -2.93
C ARG A 3 20.82 7.28 -1.51
N TRP A 4 21.10 6.00 -1.25
CA TRP A 4 21.14 5.46 0.10
C TRP A 4 22.25 6.13 0.90
N ARG A 5 21.94 6.50 2.14
CA ARG A 5 22.92 6.86 3.16
C ARG A 5 22.97 5.73 4.17
N ARG A 6 24.18 5.29 4.56
CA ARG A 6 24.36 4.18 5.50
C ARG A 6 24.99 4.65 6.79
N PHE A 7 24.54 4.08 7.88
CA PHE A 7 24.97 4.37 9.23
C PHE A 7 25.25 3.05 9.94
N GLU A 8 26.43 2.90 10.54
CA GLU A 8 26.81 1.67 11.25
C GLU A 8 27.06 1.94 12.74
N SER A 9 26.68 0.97 13.59
CA SER A 9 26.89 1.07 15.03
C SER A 9 28.35 0.77 15.39
N PRO A 10 29.02 1.59 16.22
CA PRO A 10 30.32 1.27 16.77
C PRO A 10 30.14 0.25 17.90
N GLY A 11 30.59 -0.99 17.72
CA GLY A 11 30.53 -1.99 18.79
C GLY A 11 31.31 -3.27 18.51
N ALA A 12 32.00 -3.77 19.54
CA ALA A 12 32.74 -5.04 19.58
C ALA A 12 31.79 -6.27 19.64
N GLY A 13 30.82 -6.32 18.72
CA GLY A 13 29.79 -7.35 18.61
C GLY A 13 29.42 -7.60 17.15
N LYS A 14 28.16 -7.98 16.87
CA LYS A 14 27.63 -8.05 15.49
C LYS A 14 27.23 -6.64 15.05
N PRO A 15 27.99 -5.95 14.18
CA PRO A 15 27.72 -4.57 13.84
C PRO A 15 26.36 -4.47 13.14
N GLU A 16 25.57 -3.46 13.49
CA GLU A 16 24.29 -3.17 12.86
C GLU A 16 24.44 -2.02 11.87
N TYR A 17 23.73 -2.12 10.74
CA TYR A 17 23.60 -1.03 9.79
C TYR A 17 22.16 -0.48 9.78
N ARG A 18 22.05 0.79 9.44
CA ARG A 18 20.80 1.51 9.14
C ARG A 18 21.02 2.33 7.89
N GLU A 19 20.09 2.24 6.96
CA GLU A 19 20.14 2.96 5.71
C GLU A 19 18.86 3.77 5.52
N ILE A 20 18.99 4.93 4.90
CA ILE A 20 17.85 5.76 4.51
C ILE A 20 18.04 6.33 3.12
N ARG A 21 16.94 6.35 2.35
CA ARG A 21 16.85 6.97 1.02
C ARG A 21 15.53 7.73 0.92
N GLN A 22 15.56 8.90 0.29
CA GLN A 22 14.35 9.70 0.07
C GLN A 22 14.12 9.93 -1.43
N GLU A 23 12.98 9.46 -1.94
CA GLU A 23 12.53 9.70 -3.31
C GLU A 23 11.20 10.43 -3.27
N GLY A 24 11.18 11.69 -3.68
CA GLY A 24 10.02 12.57 -3.54
C GLY A 24 9.48 12.58 -2.11
N ILE A 25 8.22 12.17 -1.96
CA ILE A 25 7.49 12.09 -0.69
C ILE A 25 7.73 10.79 0.10
N ARG A 26 8.51 9.86 -0.43
CA ARG A 26 8.77 8.54 0.18
C ARG A 26 10.10 8.53 0.91
N CYS A 27 10.12 7.95 2.09
CA CYS A 27 11.33 7.61 2.82
C CYS A 27 11.44 6.09 2.95
N PHE A 28 12.49 5.52 2.37
CA PHE A 28 12.83 4.12 2.51
C PHE A 28 13.88 3.97 3.62
N LEU A 29 13.64 3.04 4.52
CA LEU A 29 14.57 2.66 5.57
C LEU A 29 14.96 1.20 5.40
N ARG A 30 16.24 0.87 5.57
CA ARG A 30 16.72 -0.51 5.71
C ARG A 30 17.55 -0.63 6.98
N TRP A 31 17.57 -1.80 7.59
CA TRP A 31 18.41 -2.06 8.76
C TRP A 31 18.69 -3.55 8.91
N GLY A 32 19.82 -3.90 9.50
CA GLY A 32 20.21 -5.29 9.70
C GLY A 32 21.58 -5.43 10.33
N GLN A 33 22.09 -6.66 10.35
CA GLN A 33 23.49 -6.91 10.69
C GLN A 33 24.35 -6.67 9.45
N VAL A 34 25.53 -6.08 9.63
CA VAL A 34 26.51 -5.91 8.54
C VAL A 34 26.90 -7.30 8.01
N GLY A 35 26.86 -7.46 6.68
CA GLY A 35 27.06 -8.75 6.01
C GLY A 35 25.86 -9.72 6.08
N GLY A 36 24.77 -9.33 6.74
CA GLY A 36 23.54 -10.11 6.85
C GLY A 36 22.40 -9.54 5.99
N ARG A 37 21.29 -10.29 5.92
CA ARG A 37 20.07 -9.83 5.26
C ARG A 37 19.37 -8.75 6.10
N GLY A 38 19.09 -7.60 5.47
CA GLY A 38 18.34 -6.51 6.08
C GLY A 38 16.83 -6.72 6.12
N LYS A 39 16.19 -5.95 7.00
CA LYS A 39 14.77 -5.60 6.98
C LYS A 39 14.63 -4.21 6.39
N GLY A 40 13.42 -3.84 5.98
CA GLY A 40 13.14 -2.49 5.52
C GLY A 40 11.71 -2.06 5.80
N SER A 41 11.50 -0.75 5.73
CA SER A 41 10.18 -0.13 5.76
C SER A 41 10.16 1.07 4.82
N THR A 42 8.97 1.39 4.34
CA THR A 42 8.72 2.58 3.52
C THR A 42 7.71 3.44 4.26
N SER A 43 7.95 4.75 4.29
CA SER A 43 6.98 5.73 4.77
C SER A 43 6.62 6.67 3.63
N THR A 44 5.33 6.87 3.40
CA THR A 44 4.81 7.89 2.48
C THR A 44 4.38 9.09 3.29
N LEU A 45 4.91 10.28 2.97
CA LEU A 45 4.65 11.52 3.70
C LEU A 45 3.77 12.45 2.84
N ASN A 46 3.23 13.50 3.46
CA ASN A 46 2.31 14.42 2.79
C ASN A 46 2.94 15.19 1.62
N ASP A 47 4.22 15.52 1.74
CA ASP A 47 4.96 16.35 0.81
C ASP A 47 6.48 16.09 0.93
N GLU A 48 7.25 16.57 -0.03
CA GLU A 48 8.70 16.35 -0.08
C GLU A 48 9.44 17.00 1.10
N GLU A 49 8.93 18.12 1.60
CA GLU A 49 9.55 18.83 2.71
C GLU A 49 9.37 18.05 4.02
N HIS A 50 8.20 17.46 4.22
CA HIS A 50 7.89 16.57 5.31
C HIS A 50 8.73 15.30 5.21
N ALA A 51 8.88 14.71 4.03
CA ALA A 51 9.79 13.58 3.80
C ALA A 51 11.24 13.94 4.16
N ARG A 52 11.72 15.11 3.72
CA ARG A 52 13.06 15.64 4.06
C ARG A 52 13.24 15.83 5.56
N ARG A 53 12.28 16.46 6.25
CA ARG A 53 12.29 16.64 7.72
C ARG A 53 12.25 15.30 8.44
N HIS A 54 11.47 14.34 7.94
CA HIS A 54 11.39 12.99 8.49
C HIS A 54 12.73 12.27 8.39
N ALA A 55 13.36 12.29 7.22
CA ALA A 55 14.66 11.68 6.99
C ALA A 55 15.75 12.31 7.88
N ALA A 56 15.83 13.65 7.91
CA ALA A 56 16.77 14.37 8.77
C ALA A 56 16.58 14.02 10.26
N ARG A 57 15.33 13.92 10.72
CA ARG A 57 15.03 13.49 12.10
C ARG A 57 15.51 12.07 12.39
N LYS A 58 15.33 11.13 11.45
CA LYS A 58 15.80 9.74 11.60
C LYS A 58 17.32 9.65 11.63
N ILE A 59 18.00 10.38 10.76
CA ILE A 59 19.45 10.50 10.76
C ILE A 59 19.94 11.06 12.10
N GLY A 60 19.37 12.18 12.57
CA GLY A 60 19.72 12.76 13.87
C GLY A 60 19.39 11.85 15.07
N GLU A 61 18.40 10.96 14.96
CA GLU A 61 18.14 9.92 15.96
C GLU A 61 19.27 8.88 15.98
N TRP A 62 19.77 8.45 14.81
CA TRP A 62 20.83 7.45 14.71
C TRP A 62 22.18 7.99 15.15
N LEU A 63 22.53 9.21 14.74
CA LEU A 63 23.75 9.89 15.17
C LEU A 63 23.78 10.05 16.70
N ARG A 64 22.66 10.43 17.32
CA ARG A 64 22.55 10.50 18.80
C ARG A 64 22.67 9.14 19.49
N LYS A 65 22.37 8.05 18.78
CA LYS A 65 22.56 6.67 19.26
C LYS A 65 23.97 6.14 19.01
N GLY A 66 24.88 7.00 18.55
CA GLY A 66 26.28 6.67 18.31
C GLY A 66 26.54 6.02 16.96
N PHE A 67 25.56 5.91 16.06
CA PHE A 67 25.84 5.41 14.71
C PHE A 67 26.69 6.43 13.94
N THR A 68 27.64 5.93 13.15
CA THR A 68 28.49 6.76 12.29
C THR A 68 28.06 6.59 10.84
N GLU A 69 27.95 7.70 10.11
CA GLU A 69 27.72 7.63 8.66
C GLU A 69 28.94 7.04 7.98
N VAL A 70 28.73 6.03 7.15
CA VAL A 70 29.75 5.39 6.34
C VAL A 70 29.31 5.45 4.89
N ASP A 71 30.28 5.41 3.97
CA ASP A 71 29.93 5.19 2.58
C ASP A 71 29.20 3.85 2.49
N PRO A 72 27.98 3.82 1.93
CA PRO A 72 27.33 2.55 1.68
C PRO A 72 28.30 1.70 0.86
N PRO A 73 28.47 0.41 1.15
CA PRO A 73 29.12 -0.46 0.19
C PRO A 73 28.40 -0.22 -1.14
N HIS A 74 29.16 0.01 -2.22
CA HIS A 74 28.57 0.06 -3.56
C HIS A 74 27.64 -1.14 -3.66
N ASP A 75 26.34 -0.91 -3.78
CA ASP A 75 25.36 -1.99 -3.96
C ASP A 75 26.00 -2.91 -5.01
N GLU A 76 26.33 -4.16 -4.62
CA GLU A 76 26.71 -5.20 -5.57
C GLU A 76 25.70 -5.09 -6.70
N ALA A 77 26.18 -4.78 -7.91
CA ALA A 77 25.41 -4.37 -9.09
C ALA A 77 23.89 -4.36 -8.82
N GLY A 78 23.30 -3.16 -8.68
CA GLY A 78 21.86 -2.99 -8.49
C GLY A 78 21.07 -3.92 -9.41
N PRO A 79 19.86 -4.36 -9.02
CA PRO A 79 19.17 -5.49 -9.60
C PRO A 79 19.35 -5.60 -11.12
N ASP A 80 19.77 -6.77 -11.60
CA ASP A 80 19.94 -7.01 -13.03
C ASP A 80 18.67 -6.55 -13.76
N PRO A 81 18.75 -5.48 -14.57
CA PRO A 81 17.57 -4.90 -15.21
C PRO A 81 16.95 -5.86 -16.23
N GLU A 82 17.73 -6.81 -16.75
CA GLU A 82 17.28 -7.82 -17.70
C GLU A 82 16.69 -9.06 -17.01
N ALA A 83 16.85 -9.19 -15.68
CA ALA A 83 16.34 -10.36 -14.95
C ALA A 83 14.82 -10.46 -15.10
N LYS A 84 14.34 -11.58 -15.66
CA LYS A 84 12.91 -11.79 -15.85
C LYS A 84 12.20 -11.98 -14.51
N VAL A 85 11.05 -11.33 -14.35
CA VAL A 85 10.26 -11.34 -13.10
C VAL A 85 9.92 -12.77 -12.68
N LEU A 86 9.49 -13.60 -13.62
CA LEU A 86 9.03 -14.95 -13.33
C LEU A 86 10.15 -15.86 -12.83
N ASP A 87 11.37 -15.68 -13.34
CA ASP A 87 12.54 -16.46 -12.93
C ASP A 87 12.95 -16.12 -11.49
N VAL A 88 12.95 -14.82 -11.17
CA VAL A 88 13.21 -14.35 -9.80
C VAL A 88 12.14 -14.86 -8.82
N LEU A 89 10.87 -14.88 -9.23
CA LEU A 89 9.78 -15.40 -8.38
C LEU A 89 9.90 -16.92 -8.16
N ARG A 90 10.23 -17.69 -9.20
CA ARG A 90 10.42 -19.16 -9.14
C ARG A 90 11.60 -19.57 -8.27
N ALA A 91 12.71 -18.82 -8.35
CA ALA A 91 13.88 -19.03 -7.51
C ALA A 91 13.57 -18.85 -6.00
N GLY A 92 12.49 -18.13 -5.67
CA GLY A 92 11.99 -17.97 -4.32
C GLY A 92 12.72 -16.90 -3.53
N ALA A 93 12.06 -16.39 -2.48
CA ALA A 93 12.62 -15.32 -1.65
C ALA A 93 13.70 -15.79 -0.65
N ARG A 94 13.95 -17.10 -0.54
CA ARG A 94 14.89 -17.71 0.42
C ARG A 94 15.60 -18.92 -0.21
N PRO A 95 16.92 -19.11 0.06
CA PRO A 95 17.71 -20.21 -0.53
C PRO A 95 17.17 -21.63 -0.27
N HIS A 96 16.37 -21.82 0.78
CA HIS A 96 15.82 -23.11 1.19
C HIS A 96 14.29 -23.17 1.09
N ALA A 97 13.64 -22.17 0.52
CA ALA A 97 12.22 -22.28 0.23
C ALA A 97 12.03 -23.20 -0.99
N PRO A 98 10.99 -24.07 -0.99
CA PRO A 98 10.65 -24.81 -2.21
C PRO A 98 10.38 -23.82 -3.34
N ALA A 99 10.77 -24.21 -4.56
CA ALA A 99 10.53 -23.40 -5.75
C ALA A 99 9.03 -23.12 -5.87
N SER A 100 8.69 -21.87 -6.15
CA SER A 100 7.30 -21.49 -6.36
C SER A 100 6.87 -21.92 -7.75
N GLU A 101 5.86 -22.78 -7.82
CA GLU A 101 5.32 -23.23 -9.11
C GLU A 101 4.36 -22.16 -9.65
N TYR A 102 4.76 -21.54 -10.76
CA TYR A 102 3.95 -20.59 -11.52
C TYR A 102 3.52 -21.24 -12.83
N LEU A 103 2.22 -21.53 -12.93
CA LEU A 103 1.60 -22.21 -14.07
C LEU A 103 0.91 -21.20 -14.98
N PRO A 104 0.94 -21.38 -16.32
CA PRO A 104 0.20 -20.54 -17.23
C PRO A 104 -1.31 -20.61 -16.95
N VAL A 105 -2.00 -19.49 -17.15
CA VAL A 105 -3.47 -19.42 -17.04
C VAL A 105 -4.07 -19.62 -18.42
N GLU A 106 -4.92 -20.64 -18.57
CA GLU A 106 -5.60 -20.93 -19.83
C GLU A 106 -6.41 -19.73 -20.32
N GLY A 107 -6.33 -19.43 -21.62
CA GLY A 107 -7.00 -18.30 -22.25
C GLY A 107 -6.31 -16.95 -22.08
N PHE A 108 -5.17 -16.89 -21.36
CA PHE A 108 -4.43 -15.65 -21.14
C PHE A 108 -2.95 -15.81 -21.51
N GLU A 109 -2.50 -15.00 -22.46
CA GLU A 109 -1.09 -14.92 -22.83
C GLU A 109 -0.28 -14.22 -21.74
N GLU A 110 0.92 -14.73 -21.44
CA GLU A 110 1.85 -14.11 -20.47
C GLU A 110 1.28 -13.93 -19.05
N VAL A 111 0.24 -14.70 -18.69
CA VAL A 111 -0.34 -14.72 -17.35
C VAL A 111 -0.02 -16.02 -16.65
N TYR A 112 0.49 -15.90 -15.43
CA TYR A 112 0.87 -17.02 -14.59
C TYR A 112 0.17 -16.96 -13.24
N ARG A 113 -0.16 -18.15 -12.70
CA ARG A 113 -0.77 -18.32 -11.39
C ARG A 113 0.14 -19.16 -10.49
N HIS A 114 0.28 -18.73 -9.25
CA HIS A 114 0.90 -19.50 -8.17
C HIS A 114 -0.08 -19.71 -7.02
N VAL A 115 -0.07 -20.91 -6.42
CA VAL A 115 -0.90 -21.24 -5.25
C VAL A 115 -0.07 -21.11 -3.98
N ILE A 116 -0.43 -20.17 -3.12
CA ILE A 116 0.19 -19.95 -1.82
C ILE A 116 -0.58 -20.76 -0.78
N ALA A 117 0.16 -21.61 -0.05
CA ALA A 117 -0.38 -22.49 1.01
C ALA A 117 -1.51 -23.43 0.51
N PRO A 118 -1.23 -24.32 -0.46
CA PRO A 118 -2.23 -25.24 -0.99
C PRO A 118 -2.84 -26.13 0.10
N GLY A 119 -4.16 -26.34 0.04
CA GLY A 119 -4.90 -27.20 0.97
C GLY A 119 -5.11 -26.65 2.38
N ARG A 120 -4.63 -25.44 2.69
CA ARG A 120 -4.90 -24.77 3.96
C ARG A 120 -6.16 -23.90 3.89
N PRO A 121 -7.00 -23.86 4.95
CA PRO A 121 -8.04 -22.85 5.06
C PRO A 121 -7.44 -21.45 4.90
N GLY A 122 -7.91 -20.69 3.91
CA GLY A 122 -7.39 -19.36 3.59
C GLY A 122 -6.12 -19.34 2.72
N GLY A 123 -5.89 -20.36 1.90
CA GLY A 123 -4.89 -20.29 0.81
C GLY A 123 -5.19 -19.17 -0.20
N PHE A 124 -4.19 -18.80 -1.00
CA PHE A 124 -4.32 -17.72 -1.98
C PHE A 124 -3.89 -18.19 -3.37
N HIS A 125 -4.51 -17.61 -4.39
CA HIS A 125 -3.99 -17.59 -5.74
C HIS A 125 -3.33 -16.24 -5.98
N GLU A 126 -2.07 -16.28 -6.35
CA GLU A 126 -1.34 -15.14 -6.87
C GLU A 126 -1.36 -15.18 -8.39
N TYR A 127 -1.68 -14.05 -9.01
CA TYR A 127 -1.65 -13.86 -10.45
C TYR A 127 -0.58 -12.84 -10.81
N VAL A 128 0.20 -13.18 -11.83
CA VAL A 128 1.28 -12.35 -12.38
C VAL A 128 1.03 -12.20 -13.87
N VAL A 129 0.74 -10.97 -14.29
CA VAL A 129 0.59 -10.57 -15.68
C VAL A 129 1.91 -9.95 -16.12
N LEU A 130 2.68 -10.67 -16.94
CA LEU A 130 3.97 -10.17 -17.42
C LEU A 130 3.79 -9.05 -18.44
N ARG A 131 4.79 -8.17 -18.52
CA ARG A 131 4.92 -7.08 -19.49
C ARG A 131 6.40 -6.84 -19.79
N ASP A 132 6.68 -6.03 -20.81
CA ASP A 132 8.05 -5.72 -21.24
C ASP A 132 8.90 -7.00 -21.40
N ASP A 133 8.38 -7.96 -22.17
CA ASP A 133 9.02 -9.27 -22.39
C ASP A 133 9.36 -10.00 -21.07
N GLY A 134 8.53 -9.82 -20.04
CA GLY A 134 8.73 -10.42 -18.71
C GLY A 134 9.73 -9.70 -17.80
N ARG A 135 10.31 -8.56 -18.19
CA ARG A 135 11.14 -7.72 -17.31
C ARG A 135 10.33 -6.95 -16.28
N SER A 136 9.02 -6.82 -16.46
CA SER A 136 8.16 -6.24 -15.44
C SER A 136 6.80 -6.93 -15.39
N ALA A 137 5.98 -6.63 -14.38
CA ALA A 137 4.70 -7.31 -14.22
C ALA A 137 3.67 -6.46 -13.47
N VAL A 138 2.40 -6.84 -13.60
CA VAL A 138 1.32 -6.46 -12.69
C VAL A 138 0.93 -7.69 -11.87
N ARG A 139 0.88 -7.56 -10.55
CA ARG A 139 0.54 -8.64 -9.62
C ARG A 139 -0.77 -8.34 -8.90
N PHE A 140 -1.58 -9.36 -8.67
CA PHE A 140 -2.65 -9.31 -7.68
C PHE A 140 -2.84 -10.67 -7.01
N THR A 141 -3.52 -10.68 -5.86
CA THR A 141 -3.79 -11.90 -5.10
C THR A 141 -5.27 -12.00 -4.78
N VAL A 142 -5.73 -13.24 -4.69
CA VAL A 142 -7.10 -13.56 -4.35
C VAL A 142 -7.11 -14.76 -3.42
N ARG A 143 -7.98 -14.74 -2.40
CA ARG A 143 -8.19 -15.87 -1.53
C ARG A 143 -8.90 -16.98 -2.31
N ALA A 144 -8.34 -18.18 -2.24
CA ALA A 144 -8.84 -19.33 -2.99
C ALA A 144 -10.30 -19.67 -2.62
N ASP A 145 -10.72 -19.38 -1.38
CA ASP A 145 -12.08 -19.63 -0.87
C ASP A 145 -13.03 -18.43 -0.98
N ARG A 146 -12.57 -17.27 -1.48
CA ARG A 146 -13.35 -16.01 -1.49
C ARG A 146 -13.35 -15.31 -2.85
N SER A 147 -13.41 -16.08 -3.92
CA SER A 147 -13.60 -15.53 -5.26
C SER A 147 -14.36 -16.47 -6.16
N ASP A 148 -14.98 -15.89 -7.19
CA ASP A 148 -15.58 -16.60 -8.29
C ASP A 148 -14.60 -16.66 -9.48
N ALA A 149 -14.57 -17.79 -10.18
CA ALA A 149 -13.64 -18.00 -11.29
C ALA A 149 -13.93 -17.07 -12.48
N ALA A 150 -15.20 -16.76 -12.76
CA ALA A 150 -15.55 -15.82 -13.82
C ALA A 150 -15.15 -14.39 -13.44
N ALA A 151 -15.32 -13.99 -12.18
CA ALA A 151 -14.82 -12.71 -11.70
C ALA A 151 -13.30 -12.58 -11.84
N VAL A 152 -12.53 -13.62 -11.46
CA VAL A 152 -11.07 -13.59 -11.63
C VAL A 152 -10.67 -13.53 -13.12
N SER A 153 -11.34 -14.31 -13.97
CA SER A 153 -11.11 -14.27 -15.43
C SER A 153 -11.42 -12.88 -16.02
N ALA A 154 -12.54 -12.27 -15.65
CA ALA A 154 -12.90 -10.93 -16.09
C ALA A 154 -11.88 -9.87 -15.63
N PHE A 155 -11.40 -9.96 -14.39
CA PHE A 155 -10.35 -9.06 -13.89
C PHE A 155 -9.02 -9.28 -14.63
N LEU A 156 -8.65 -10.53 -14.92
CA LEU A 156 -7.47 -10.84 -15.72
C LEU A 156 -7.56 -10.19 -17.11
N GLY A 157 -8.70 -10.33 -17.80
CA GLY A 157 -8.92 -9.67 -19.09
C GLY A 157 -8.75 -8.17 -19.00
N PHE A 158 -9.31 -7.55 -17.96
CA PHE A 158 -9.15 -6.11 -17.72
C PHE A 158 -7.67 -5.73 -17.49
N VAL A 159 -6.97 -6.41 -16.60
CA VAL A 159 -5.56 -6.10 -16.27
C VAL A 159 -4.64 -6.36 -17.44
N SER A 160 -4.81 -7.46 -18.19
CA SER A 160 -3.98 -7.79 -19.35
C SER A 160 -4.02 -6.70 -20.42
N THR A 161 -5.18 -6.08 -20.65
CA THR A 161 -5.31 -4.94 -21.60
C THR A 161 -4.71 -3.62 -21.10
N ARG A 162 -4.31 -3.54 -19.82
CA ARG A 162 -3.82 -2.32 -19.15
C ARG A 162 -2.50 -2.51 -18.41
N ARG A 163 -1.79 -3.62 -18.65
CA ARG A 163 -0.52 -3.95 -17.98
C ARG A 163 0.59 -2.92 -18.23
N ASP A 164 0.50 -2.21 -19.35
CA ASP A 164 1.46 -1.19 -19.80
C ASP A 164 1.06 0.24 -19.39
N LEU A 165 0.04 0.38 -18.53
CA LEU A 165 -0.44 1.68 -18.09
C LEU A 165 0.68 2.44 -17.35
N PRO A 166 1.05 3.65 -17.81
CA PRO A 166 2.21 4.35 -17.29
C PRO A 166 1.88 5.05 -15.95
N PHE A 167 2.90 5.19 -15.10
CA PHE A 167 2.83 5.88 -13.81
C PHE A 167 3.58 7.22 -13.91
N ASP A 168 3.17 8.06 -14.86
CA ASP A 168 3.83 9.33 -15.27
C ASP A 168 3.74 10.42 -14.20
N GLY A 169 4.38 10.21 -13.06
CA GLY A 169 4.27 11.06 -11.87
C GLY A 169 3.11 10.68 -10.94
N SER A 170 2.13 9.90 -11.42
CA SER A 170 1.08 9.32 -10.58
C SER A 170 1.54 8.00 -9.96
N SER A 171 1.22 7.77 -8.69
CA SER A 171 1.53 6.52 -8.00
C SER A 171 0.45 5.44 -8.10
N HIS A 172 -0.72 5.82 -8.59
CA HIS A 172 -1.85 4.93 -8.78
C HIS A 172 -2.82 5.48 -9.82
N HIS A 173 -3.69 4.59 -10.29
CA HIS A 173 -4.82 4.90 -11.16
C HIS A 173 -6.04 4.14 -10.66
N LYS A 174 -7.14 4.86 -10.42
CA LYS A 174 -8.46 4.27 -10.18
C LYS A 174 -9.22 4.31 -11.50
N VAL A 175 -9.48 3.15 -12.09
CA VAL A 175 -10.06 3.04 -13.43
C VAL A 175 -11.40 2.32 -13.34
N PRO A 176 -12.48 2.84 -13.93
CA PRO A 176 -13.76 2.12 -13.98
C PRO A 176 -13.62 0.83 -14.79
N LEU A 177 -14.23 -0.23 -14.29
CA LEU A 177 -14.36 -1.48 -15.03
C LEU A 177 -15.46 -1.31 -16.09
N PRO A 178 -15.29 -1.85 -17.31
CA PRO A 178 -16.30 -1.74 -18.37
C PRO A 178 -17.62 -2.42 -17.98
N GLU A 179 -17.52 -3.51 -17.21
CA GLU A 179 -18.61 -4.20 -16.55
C GLU A 179 -18.16 -4.57 -15.13
N PRO A 180 -19.07 -4.66 -14.15
CA PRO A 180 -18.71 -5.07 -12.80
C PRO A 180 -18.03 -6.45 -12.78
N VAL A 181 -16.91 -6.55 -12.07
CA VAL A 181 -16.23 -7.82 -11.80
C VAL A 181 -16.71 -8.33 -10.45
N GLY A 182 -17.64 -9.29 -10.47
CA GLY A 182 -18.41 -9.62 -9.28
C GLY A 182 -19.18 -8.38 -8.81
N ALA A 183 -18.88 -7.89 -7.60
CA ALA A 183 -19.46 -6.66 -7.08
C ALA A 183 -18.58 -5.40 -7.27
N PHE A 184 -17.34 -5.58 -7.76
CA PHE A 184 -16.40 -4.47 -7.93
C PHE A 184 -16.70 -3.68 -9.19
N THR A 185 -16.63 -2.35 -9.09
CA THR A 185 -16.92 -1.44 -10.21
C THR A 185 -15.66 -0.77 -10.76
N HIS A 186 -14.54 -0.87 -10.05
CA HIS A 186 -13.28 -0.22 -10.41
C HIS A 186 -12.08 -1.14 -10.20
N ALA A 187 -10.97 -0.79 -10.84
CA ALA A 187 -9.65 -1.33 -10.59
C ALA A 187 -8.73 -0.22 -10.07
N LEU A 188 -8.03 -0.49 -8.97
CA LEU A 188 -6.90 0.31 -8.51
C LEU A 188 -5.60 -0.32 -9.01
N LEU A 189 -4.90 0.37 -9.90
CA LEU A 189 -3.56 0.01 -10.36
C LEU A 189 -2.55 0.87 -9.60
N CYS A 190 -1.60 0.26 -8.90
CA CYS A 190 -0.58 0.95 -8.11
C CYS A 190 0.81 0.72 -8.71
N ALA A 191 1.60 1.81 -8.77
CA ALA A 191 2.99 1.75 -9.15
C ALA A 191 3.76 0.82 -8.19
N PRO A 192 4.89 0.21 -8.61
CA PRO A 192 5.64 -0.74 -7.78
C PRO A 192 5.94 -0.22 -6.37
N ALA A 193 6.35 1.05 -6.24
CA ALA A 193 6.65 1.70 -4.97
C ALA A 193 5.44 1.80 -4.02
N LEU A 194 4.23 1.98 -4.55
CA LEU A 194 2.99 2.06 -3.79
C LEU A 194 2.33 0.70 -3.62
N GLY A 195 2.37 -0.19 -4.61
CA GLY A 195 1.72 -1.49 -4.52
C GLY A 195 2.38 -2.42 -3.51
N GLN A 196 3.71 -2.28 -3.35
CA GLN A 196 4.57 -3.10 -2.49
C GLN A 196 4.38 -4.61 -2.71
N GLY A 197 3.97 -5.00 -3.92
CA GLY A 197 3.61 -6.37 -4.26
C GLY A 197 4.78 -7.34 -4.15
N CYS A 198 6.03 -6.89 -4.29
CA CYS A 198 7.22 -7.76 -4.35
C CYS A 198 8.34 -7.35 -3.37
N VAL A 199 8.02 -6.78 -2.20
CA VAL A 199 9.03 -6.39 -1.19
C VAL A 199 9.93 -7.57 -0.75
N ALA A 200 9.41 -8.80 -0.78
CA ALA A 200 10.18 -10.00 -0.48
C ALA A 200 11.24 -10.36 -1.55
N TYR A 201 11.15 -9.76 -2.74
CA TYR A 201 12.00 -9.98 -3.91
C TYR A 201 12.65 -8.65 -4.34
N PRO A 202 13.69 -8.18 -3.62
CA PRO A 202 14.30 -6.88 -3.89
C PRO A 202 14.77 -6.69 -5.33
N ALA A 203 15.13 -7.79 -6.02
CA ALA A 203 15.65 -7.74 -7.38
C ALA A 203 14.62 -7.32 -8.46
N ILE A 204 13.33 -7.38 -8.14
CA ILE A 204 12.21 -7.05 -9.04
C ILE A 204 11.21 -6.09 -8.39
N ALA A 205 11.46 -5.65 -7.16
CA ALA A 205 10.47 -4.94 -6.35
C ALA A 205 10.01 -3.60 -6.94
N ASP A 206 10.89 -2.95 -7.70
CA ASP A 206 10.64 -1.69 -8.42
C ASP A 206 10.04 -1.88 -9.82
N ARG A 207 9.91 -3.14 -10.28
CA ARG A 207 9.38 -3.50 -11.61
C ARG A 207 8.02 -4.19 -11.55
N VAL A 208 7.54 -4.55 -10.37
CA VAL A 208 6.24 -5.23 -10.20
C VAL A 208 5.20 -4.29 -9.61
N ALA A 209 4.29 -3.84 -10.46
CA ALA A 209 3.10 -3.08 -10.07
C ALA A 209 2.07 -3.98 -9.40
N ALA A 210 1.08 -3.37 -8.73
CA ALA A 210 -0.03 -4.11 -8.12
C ALA A 210 -1.38 -3.68 -8.71
N ALA A 211 -2.34 -4.60 -8.76
CA ALA A 211 -3.72 -4.31 -9.13
C ALA A 211 -4.70 -4.83 -8.06
N PHE A 212 -5.79 -4.10 -7.84
CA PHE A 212 -6.84 -4.48 -6.88
C PHE A 212 -8.22 -4.18 -7.47
N PRO A 213 -9.17 -5.11 -7.43
CA PRO A 213 -10.56 -4.75 -7.69
C PRO A 213 -11.12 -4.01 -6.47
N VAL A 214 -11.73 -2.85 -6.70
CA VAL A 214 -12.25 -1.96 -5.65
C VAL A 214 -13.68 -1.52 -5.97
N PHE A 215 -14.42 -1.20 -4.92
CA PHE A 215 -15.68 -0.46 -5.07
C PHE A 215 -15.38 1.02 -5.32
N GLU A 216 -16.32 1.72 -5.97
CA GLU A 216 -16.19 3.16 -6.26
C GLU A 216 -15.87 3.96 -4.99
N CYS A 217 -16.47 3.63 -3.86
CA CYS A 217 -16.32 4.37 -2.62
C CYS A 217 -15.06 4.03 -1.80
N GLU A 218 -14.22 3.08 -2.22
CA GLU A 218 -13.07 2.63 -1.42
C GLU A 218 -11.81 3.49 -1.59
N ILE A 219 -11.69 4.21 -2.71
CA ILE A 219 -10.55 5.08 -3.05
C ILE A 219 -11.10 6.38 -3.62
N GLY A 220 -10.61 7.53 -3.14
CA GLY A 220 -11.04 8.82 -3.68
C GLY A 220 -10.41 9.13 -5.03
N ASP A 221 -11.15 9.81 -5.90
CA ASP A 221 -10.75 10.02 -7.31
C ASP A 221 -9.49 10.88 -7.45
N ALA A 222 -9.30 11.82 -6.52
CA ALA A 222 -8.16 12.73 -6.48
C ALA A 222 -7.31 12.50 -5.21
N ASP A 223 -7.30 11.27 -4.68
CA ASP A 223 -6.58 11.00 -3.46
C ASP A 223 -5.08 11.14 -3.64
N PRO A 224 -4.39 11.91 -2.76
CA PRO A 224 -2.95 11.90 -2.74
C PRO A 224 -2.46 10.51 -2.31
N GLU A 225 -1.26 10.17 -2.76
CA GLU A 225 -0.65 8.87 -2.49
C GLU A 225 -0.66 8.49 -1.01
N VAL A 226 -0.43 9.44 -0.10
CA VAL A 226 -0.41 9.16 1.35
C VAL A 226 -1.73 8.57 1.86
N LEU A 227 -2.87 8.93 1.27
CA LEU A 227 -4.17 8.40 1.66
C LEU A 227 -4.43 7.05 1.00
N VAL A 228 -4.02 6.87 -0.26
CA VAL A 228 -4.09 5.56 -0.93
C VAL A 228 -3.21 4.55 -0.19
N ASP A 229 -1.96 4.91 0.11
CA ASP A 229 -1.01 4.11 0.90
C ASP A 229 -1.62 3.70 2.24
N ALA A 230 -2.26 4.63 2.95
CA ALA A 230 -2.93 4.35 4.20
C ALA A 230 -4.13 3.38 4.06
N ARG A 231 -4.88 3.42 2.95
CA ARG A 231 -6.01 2.48 2.72
C ARG A 231 -5.56 1.10 2.28
N ILE A 232 -4.39 1.01 1.65
CA ILE A 232 -3.86 -0.27 1.21
C ILE A 232 -3.00 -0.90 2.31
N HIS A 233 -2.19 -0.15 3.06
CA HIS A 233 -1.22 -0.67 4.04
C HIS A 233 -1.48 -0.28 5.50
N GLY A 234 -2.36 0.69 5.75
CA GLY A 234 -2.61 1.22 7.10
C GLY A 234 -3.54 0.37 7.94
N HIS A 235 -3.89 0.92 9.11
CA HIS A 235 -4.88 0.34 10.01
C HIS A 235 -6.26 0.37 9.35
N GLY A 236 -6.93 -0.78 9.25
CA GLY A 236 -8.21 -0.91 8.54
C GLY A 236 -8.08 -1.09 7.02
N SER A 237 -6.89 -1.48 6.54
CA SER A 237 -6.62 -1.68 5.11
C SER A 237 -7.71 -2.50 4.40
N LEU A 238 -7.96 -2.12 3.15
CA LEU A 238 -8.88 -2.84 2.27
C LEU A 238 -8.41 -4.31 2.18
N PRO A 239 -9.28 -5.30 2.41
CA PRO A 239 -8.88 -6.69 2.27
C PRO A 239 -8.71 -6.98 0.78
N ARG A 240 -7.46 -6.86 0.31
CA ARG A 240 -7.07 -6.91 -1.10
C ARG A 240 -7.37 -8.25 -1.78
N ALA A 241 -7.35 -9.33 -1.00
CA ALA A 241 -7.53 -10.69 -1.50
C ALA A 241 -8.91 -11.28 -1.18
N ASP A 242 -9.76 -10.62 -0.39
CA ASP A 242 -11.13 -11.07 -0.14
C ASP A 242 -12.07 -10.39 -1.15
N TRP A 243 -12.44 -11.14 -2.19
CA TRP A 243 -13.26 -10.62 -3.29
C TRP A 243 -14.76 -10.82 -3.01
N ALA A 244 -15.13 -11.45 -1.90
CA ALA A 244 -16.51 -11.57 -1.43
C ALA A 244 -16.88 -10.50 -0.38
N ARG A 245 -16.00 -9.52 -0.15
CA ARG A 245 -16.19 -8.48 0.86
C ARG A 245 -17.31 -7.49 0.50
N ALA A 246 -17.89 -6.88 1.51
CA ALA A 246 -18.74 -5.70 1.36
C ALA A 246 -17.90 -4.42 1.09
N PRO A 247 -18.50 -3.38 0.46
CA PRO A 247 -17.85 -2.10 0.25
C PRO A 247 -17.37 -1.47 1.56
N ARG A 248 -16.16 -0.89 1.55
CA ARG A 248 -15.59 -0.16 2.67
C ARG A 248 -15.39 1.31 2.29
N PRO A 249 -16.42 2.16 2.43
CA PRO A 249 -16.32 3.53 1.99
C PRO A 249 -15.18 4.26 2.69
N VAL A 250 -14.58 5.24 2.01
CA VAL A 250 -13.56 6.13 2.56
C VAL A 250 -14.08 6.76 3.86
N VAL A 251 -13.26 6.71 4.92
CA VAL A 251 -13.50 7.41 6.17
C VAL A 251 -12.28 8.25 6.47
N ASP A 252 -12.25 9.47 5.93
CA ASP A 252 -11.17 10.41 6.15
C ASP A 252 -11.59 11.46 7.16
N LEU A 253 -10.88 11.52 8.28
CA LEU A 253 -11.26 12.39 9.39
C LEU A 253 -10.19 13.44 9.66
N ARG A 254 -10.65 14.66 9.92
CA ARG A 254 -9.87 15.75 10.50
C ARG A 254 -10.65 16.32 11.69
N PHE A 255 -10.05 16.42 12.86
CA PHE A 255 -10.80 16.86 14.04
C PHE A 255 -9.94 17.54 15.11
N ASP A 256 -10.56 18.48 15.81
CA ASP A 256 -10.13 19.01 17.11
C ASP A 256 -11.30 18.78 18.07
N PHE A 257 -11.10 17.92 19.06
CA PHE A 257 -12.20 17.34 19.84
C PHE A 257 -11.80 17.36 21.31
N ARG A 258 -12.67 17.89 22.19
CA ARG A 258 -12.34 18.11 23.60
C ARG A 258 -13.52 17.79 24.53
N PRO A 259 -13.36 16.94 25.55
CA PRO A 259 -12.28 15.95 25.68
C PRO A 259 -12.42 14.88 24.59
N SER A 260 -11.31 14.41 24.01
CA SER A 260 -11.33 13.30 23.05
C SER A 260 -10.52 12.12 23.56
N PRO A 261 -10.98 10.88 23.31
CA PRO A 261 -10.14 9.70 23.49
C PRO A 261 -8.99 9.63 22.47
N TYR A 262 -9.04 10.44 21.41
CA TYR A 262 -8.02 10.48 20.37
C TYR A 262 -7.23 11.77 20.38
N ARG A 263 -5.98 11.70 19.90
CA ARG A 263 -5.22 12.90 19.57
C ARG A 263 -5.84 13.56 18.34
N GLY A 264 -6.30 14.81 18.50
CA GLY A 264 -6.77 15.63 17.38
C GLY A 264 -5.78 15.68 16.21
N THR A 265 -6.32 15.79 15.00
CA THR A 265 -5.53 15.79 13.76
C THR A 265 -5.84 17.01 12.92
N ARG A 266 -4.79 17.72 12.49
CA ARG A 266 -4.87 18.95 11.67
C ARG A 266 -5.01 18.68 10.17
N THR A 267 -4.70 17.46 9.75
CA THR A 267 -4.86 16.99 8.36
C THR A 267 -5.79 15.80 8.33
N PHE A 268 -6.41 15.56 7.17
CA PHE A 268 -7.16 14.32 6.96
C PHE A 268 -6.24 13.12 7.12
N LYS A 269 -6.76 12.10 7.80
CA LYS A 269 -6.17 10.78 7.94
C LYS A 269 -7.24 9.73 7.71
N VAL A 270 -6.82 8.56 7.28
CA VAL A 270 -7.70 7.40 7.10
C VAL A 270 -8.01 6.79 8.47
N PHE A 271 -9.29 6.54 8.72
CA PHE A 271 -9.81 5.87 9.91
C PHE A 271 -10.75 4.73 9.52
N GLY A 272 -11.16 3.91 10.50
CA GLY A 272 -12.22 2.93 10.30
C GLY A 272 -13.61 3.50 10.58
N THR A 273 -14.65 2.82 10.09
CA THR A 273 -16.05 3.16 10.40
C THR A 273 -16.32 3.19 11.90
N ALA A 274 -15.71 2.30 12.68
CA ALA A 274 -15.85 2.27 14.13
C ALA A 274 -15.30 3.53 14.82
N ASP A 275 -14.20 4.10 14.33
CA ASP A 275 -13.65 5.35 14.86
C ASP A 275 -14.58 6.53 14.58
N LEU A 276 -15.15 6.58 13.37
CA LEU A 276 -16.15 7.59 13.00
C LEU A 276 -17.39 7.48 13.90
N GLU A 277 -17.93 6.27 14.09
CA GLU A 277 -19.08 6.04 14.96
C GLU A 277 -18.81 6.46 16.40
N ALA A 278 -17.63 6.13 16.93
CA ALA A 278 -17.20 6.53 18.27
C ALA A 278 -17.08 8.06 18.40
N LEU A 279 -16.49 8.73 17.42
CA LEU A 279 -16.35 10.20 17.41
C LEU A 279 -17.69 10.90 17.27
N MET A 280 -18.59 10.42 16.40
CA MET A 280 -19.93 10.97 16.25
C MET A 280 -20.78 10.79 17.51
N ALA A 281 -20.69 9.63 18.18
CA ALA A 281 -21.41 9.37 19.42
C ALA A 281 -20.94 10.28 20.57
N ALA A 282 -19.65 10.60 20.62
CA ALA A 282 -19.09 11.47 21.64
C ALA A 282 -19.34 12.97 21.36
N LEU A 283 -19.53 13.37 20.10
CA LEU A 283 -19.52 14.78 19.67
C LEU A 283 -20.58 15.66 20.37
N PRO A 284 -21.82 15.21 20.62
CA PRO A 284 -22.82 16.02 21.32
C PRO A 284 -22.43 16.41 22.75
N GLY A 285 -21.57 15.63 23.41
CA GLY A 285 -21.08 15.89 24.77
C GLY A 285 -19.74 16.64 24.83
N ALA A 286 -19.19 17.01 23.68
CA ALA A 286 -17.91 17.70 23.60
C ALA A 286 -18.04 19.22 23.81
N ASP A 287 -16.90 19.88 24.03
CA ASP A 287 -16.79 21.33 24.07
C ASP A 287 -17.40 21.96 22.80
N PRO A 288 -18.18 23.05 22.88
CA PRO A 288 -18.84 23.68 21.73
C PRO A 288 -17.91 24.08 20.58
N ALA A 289 -16.63 24.32 20.86
CA ALA A 289 -15.62 24.61 19.84
C ALA A 289 -15.04 23.35 19.16
N SER A 290 -15.46 22.15 19.58
CA SER A 290 -15.06 20.89 18.96
C SER A 290 -15.60 20.79 17.54
N ARG A 291 -14.81 20.17 16.66
CA ARG A 291 -15.12 20.02 15.25
C ARG A 291 -14.66 18.66 14.74
N LEU A 292 -15.52 18.01 13.97
CA LEU A 292 -15.21 16.81 13.21
C LEU A 292 -15.50 17.05 11.73
N ASP A 293 -14.47 17.06 10.90
CA ASP A 293 -14.59 17.07 9.45
C ASP A 293 -14.47 15.65 8.93
N VAL A 294 -15.48 15.22 8.17
CA VAL A 294 -15.52 13.94 7.47
C VAL A 294 -15.42 14.21 5.98
N ARG A 295 -14.50 13.55 5.29
CA ARG A 295 -14.33 13.66 3.84
C ARG A 295 -14.76 12.37 3.13
N SER A 296 -15.60 12.50 2.11
CA SER A 296 -16.07 11.38 1.28
C SER A 296 -15.05 11.01 0.19
N PHE A 297 -15.29 9.90 -0.53
CA PHE A 297 -14.44 9.49 -1.65
C PHE A 297 -14.50 10.47 -2.84
N ARG A 298 -15.57 11.26 -2.98
CA ARG A 298 -15.66 12.34 -3.98
C ARG A 298 -14.88 13.60 -3.57
N GLY A 299 -14.28 13.61 -2.38
CA GLY A 299 -13.54 14.76 -1.84
C GLY A 299 -14.42 15.81 -1.16
N GLU A 300 -15.73 15.59 -1.09
CA GLU A 300 -16.66 16.46 -0.36
C GLU A 300 -16.35 16.40 1.14
N ILE A 301 -16.45 17.55 1.82
CA ILE A 301 -16.19 17.65 3.25
C ILE A 301 -17.48 18.05 3.96
N ARG A 302 -17.88 17.24 4.93
CA ARG A 302 -18.96 17.55 5.86
C ARG A 302 -18.36 17.86 7.24
N SER A 303 -18.60 19.07 7.71
CA SER A 303 -18.18 19.51 9.05
C SER A 303 -19.30 19.31 10.05
N LEU A 304 -19.00 18.65 11.16
CA LEU A 304 -19.91 18.38 12.26
C LEU A 304 -19.49 19.19 13.48
N THR A 305 -20.48 19.68 14.23
CA THR A 305 -20.32 20.38 15.50
C THR A 305 -21.14 19.66 16.58
N PRO A 306 -20.92 19.91 17.88
CA PRO A 306 -21.73 19.32 18.94
C PRO A 306 -23.24 19.59 18.79
N ALA A 307 -23.63 20.72 18.20
CA ALA A 307 -25.03 21.09 17.99
C ALA A 307 -25.67 20.40 16.77
N GLU A 308 -24.85 19.93 15.82
CA GLU A 308 -25.29 19.45 14.52
C GLU A 308 -24.58 18.14 14.18
N VAL A 309 -25.13 17.05 14.72
CA VAL A 309 -24.64 15.69 14.47
C VAL A 309 -25.70 14.91 13.68
N PRO A 310 -25.45 14.55 12.41
CA PRO A 310 -26.38 13.74 11.63
C PRO A 310 -26.45 12.31 12.18
N SER A 311 -27.49 11.59 11.78
CA SER A 311 -27.59 10.15 12.03
C SER A 311 -26.46 9.39 11.33
N LEU A 312 -26.14 8.19 11.84
CA LEU A 312 -25.18 7.29 11.19
C LEU A 312 -25.63 6.87 9.79
N ALA A 313 -26.94 6.77 9.54
CA ALA A 313 -27.48 6.45 8.22
C ALA A 313 -27.19 7.57 7.20
N GLU A 314 -27.42 8.83 7.58
CA GLU A 314 -27.10 9.99 6.75
C GLU A 314 -25.60 10.09 6.49
N MET A 315 -24.77 9.79 7.49
CA MET A 315 -23.32 9.79 7.32
C MET A 315 -22.85 8.66 6.37
N ARG A 316 -23.42 7.46 6.50
CA ARG A 316 -23.11 6.35 5.58
C ARG A 316 -23.51 6.66 4.15
N SER A 317 -24.69 7.27 3.94
CA SER A 317 -25.12 7.72 2.61
C SER A 317 -24.12 8.72 2.03
N PHE A 318 -23.69 9.72 2.81
CA PHE A 318 -22.70 10.70 2.38
C PHE A 318 -21.35 10.06 1.97
N LEU A 319 -20.91 9.03 2.69
CA LEU A 319 -19.66 8.34 2.39
C LEU A 319 -19.75 7.39 1.18
N GLN A 320 -20.96 6.92 0.85
CA GLN A 320 -21.20 6.03 -0.28
C GLN A 320 -21.50 6.77 -1.58
N GLY A 321 -21.88 8.05 -1.49
CA GLY A 321 -22.17 8.91 -2.64
C GLY A 321 -23.58 8.72 -3.14
#